data_AF-A0AAN1XY37-F1
#
_entry.id   AF-A0AAN1XY37-F1
#
_cell.length_a   1.000
_cell.length_b   1.000
_cell.length_c   1.000
_cell.angle_alpha   90.00
_cell.angle_beta   90.00
_cell.angle_gamma   90.00
#
_symmetry.space_group_name_H-M   'P 1'
#
loop_
_entity.id
_entity.type
_entity.pdbx_description
1 polymer ?
#
loop_
_entity_poly.entity_id
_entity_poly.type
_entity_poly.pdbx_seq_one_letter_code
_entity_poly.pdbx_strand_id
1 'polypeptide(L)' 'MIPARTCVGCRTVFPQPALRRFTRGADGRWTADAGRRADGRGTYLCSRACAERVAKNKRYPGFNVEALLQW' A
#
# COMPACT_ATOMS: atom_id res chain seq x y z
N MET A 1 -18.23 12.50 5.78
CA MET A 1 -17.62 11.32 6.44
C MET A 1 -16.30 10.99 5.75
N ILE A 2 -15.23 10.73 6.50
CA ILE A 2 -13.94 10.27 5.92
C ILE A 2 -13.92 8.75 5.98
N PRO A 3 -13.72 8.03 4.85
CA PRO A 3 -13.63 6.58 4.89
C PRO A 3 -12.48 6.12 5.79
N ALA A 4 -12.68 5.07 6.56
CA ALA A 4 -11.60 4.40 7.30
C ALA A 4 -11.08 3.20 6.51
N ARG A 5 -9.77 2.94 6.58
CA ARG A 5 -9.13 1.77 5.95
C ARG A 5 -8.13 1.15 6.91
N THR A 6 -7.86 -0.13 6.69
CA THR A 6 -6.89 -0.90 7.49
C THR A 6 -5.52 -0.86 6.83
N CYS A 7 -4.48 -0.49 7.59
CA CYS A 7 -3.11 -0.66 7.16
C CYS A 7 -2.79 -2.16 7.05
N VAL A 8 -2.31 -2.64 5.90
CA VAL A 8 -2.03 -4.07 5.72
C VAL A 8 -0.75 -4.53 6.44
N GLY A 9 0.11 -3.60 6.84
CA GLY A 9 1.35 -3.89 7.58
C GLY A 9 1.17 -4.03 9.10
N CYS A 10 0.38 -3.17 9.74
CA CYS A 10 0.13 -3.23 11.19
C CYS A 10 -1.29 -3.70 11.57
N ARG A 11 -2.21 -3.80 10.60
CA ARG A 11 -3.63 -4.15 10.79
C ARG A 11 -4.46 -3.17 11.63
N THR A 12 -3.91 -1.99 11.93
CA THR A 12 -4.67 -0.90 12.57
C THR A 12 -5.51 -0.13 11.53
N VAL A 13 -6.65 0.39 11.97
CA VAL A 13 -7.57 1.21 11.18
C VAL A 13 -7.16 2.68 11.27
N PHE A 14 -7.13 3.38 10.14
CA PHE A 14 -6.83 4.80 10.05
C PHE A 14 -7.83 5.50 9.12
N PRO A 15 -8.03 6.83 9.29
CA PRO A 15 -8.73 7.61 8.28
C PRO A 15 -7.97 7.52 6.96
N GLN A 16 -8.70 7.37 5.85
CA GLN A 16 -8.14 7.13 4.51
C GLN A 16 -7.01 8.11 4.10
N PRO A 17 -7.09 9.43 4.40
CA PRO A 17 -6.01 10.39 4.11
C PRO A 17 -4.70 10.13 4.84
N ALA A 18 -4.73 9.47 6.00
CA ALA A 18 -3.53 9.12 6.78
C ALA A 18 -2.79 7.88 6.23
N LEU A 19 -3.24 7.35 5.09
CA LEU A 19 -2.71 6.14 4.48
C LEU A 19 -2.28 6.43 3.04
N ARG A 20 -1.10 5.92 2.69
CA ARG A 20 -0.63 5.84 1.31
C ARG A 20 -1.22 4.59 0.66
N ARG A 21 -1.79 4.74 -0.54
CA ARG A 21 -2.30 3.63 -1.36
C ARG A 21 -1.18 3.14 -2.28
N PHE A 22 -1.06 1.82 -2.41
CA PHE A 22 -0.25 1.19 -3.45
C PHE A 22 -1.13 0.24 -4.25
N THR A 23 -0.98 0.25 -5.57
CA THR A 23 -1.69 -0.64 -6.49
C THR A 23 -0.72 -1.62 -7.14
N ARG A 24 -1.20 -2.84 -7.38
CA ARG A 24 -0.45 -3.83 -8.16
C ARG A 24 -0.96 -3.84 -9.60
N GLY A 25 -0.09 -3.48 -10.54
CA GLY A 25 -0.35 -3.55 -11.97
C GLY A 25 -0.44 -4.99 -12.49
N ALA A 26 -0.90 -5.15 -13.73
CA ALA A 26 -0.97 -6.45 -14.40
C ALA A 26 0.43 -7.08 -14.62
N ASP A 27 1.46 -6.25 -14.75
CA ASP A 27 2.88 -6.64 -14.80
C ASP A 27 3.44 -7.10 -13.44
N GLY A 28 2.62 -7.04 -12.39
CA GLY A 28 2.99 -7.44 -11.05
C GLY A 28 3.76 -6.39 -10.26
N ARG A 29 4.06 -5.23 -10.85
CA ARG A 29 4.76 -4.12 -10.17
C ARG A 29 3.81 -3.35 -9.27
N TRP A 30 4.38 -2.78 -8.21
CA TRP A 30 3.65 -1.96 -7.26
C TRP A 30 3.95 -0.48 -7.47
N THR A 31 2.89 0.32 -7.55
CA THR A 31 2.98 1.77 -7.75
C THR A 31 2.23 2.52 -6.66
N ALA A 32 2.78 3.64 -6.20
CA ALA A 32 2.09 4.54 -5.29
C ALA A 32 0.95 5.25 -6.04
N ASP A 33 -0.27 5.17 -5.51
CA ASP A 33 -1.44 5.81 -6.08
C ASP A 33 -1.99 6.86 -5.13
N ALA A 34 -1.30 8.00 -5.07
CA ALA A 34 -1.70 9.13 -4.25
C ALA A 34 -3.08 9.70 -4.68
N GLY A 35 -3.37 9.66 -5.98
CA GLY A 35 -4.63 10.12 -6.56
C GLY A 35 -5.82 9.20 -6.29
N ARG A 36 -5.57 7.93 -5.95
CA ARG A 36 -6.58 6.87 -5.75
C ARG A 36 -7.41 6.63 -7.02
N ARG A 37 -6.79 6.79 -8.19
CA ARG A 37 -7.43 6.70 -9.51
C ARG A 37 -6.98 5.46 -10.27
N ALA A 38 -5.94 4.78 -9.80
CA ALA A 38 -5.40 3.63 -10.50
C ALA A 38 -6.29 2.40 -10.33
N ASP A 39 -6.56 1.73 -11.45
CA ASP A 39 -7.29 0.48 -11.50
C ASP A 39 -6.50 -0.66 -10.84
N GLY A 40 -7.23 -1.67 -10.35
CA GLY A 40 -6.65 -2.86 -9.74
C GLY A 40 -6.71 -2.93 -8.21
N ARG A 41 -6.11 -4.01 -7.65
CA ARG A 41 -6.13 -4.30 -6.21
C ARG A 41 -5.18 -3.37 -5.47
N GLY A 42 -5.74 -2.38 -4.78
CA GLY A 42 -5.00 -1.46 -3.94
C GLY A 42 -4.83 -1.95 -2.50
N THR A 43 -3.72 -1.60 -1.87
CA THR A 43 -3.46 -1.80 -0.43
C THR A 43 -3.13 -0.47 0.22
N TYR A 44 -3.31 -0.39 1.54
CA TYR A 44 -3.07 0.82 2.31
C TYR A 44 -1.99 0.60 3.34
N LEU A 45 -1.10 1.58 3.48
CA LEU A 45 0.03 1.56 4.41
C LEU A 45 0.12 2.89 5.16
N CYS A 46 0.35 2.82 6.47
CA CYS A 46 0.45 4.01 7.33
C CYS A 46 1.87 4.55 7.50
N SER A 47 2.90 3.76 7.20
CA SER A 47 4.30 4.14 7.40
C SER A 47 5.25 3.33 6.52
N ARG A 48 6.45 3.89 6.29
CA ARG A 48 7.55 3.19 5.60
C ARG A 48 7.90 1.87 6.28
N ALA A 49 7.92 1.85 7.62
CA ALA A 49 8.14 0.62 8.39
C ALA A 49 7.08 -0.45 8.11
N CYS A 50 5.80 -0.06 7.94
CA CYS A 50 4.76 -1.00 7.52
C CYS A 50 4.95 -1.49 6.09
N ALA A 51 5.42 -0.63 5.18
CA ALA A 51 5.75 -1.02 3.81
C ALA A 51 6.91 -2.04 3.78
N GLU A 52 7.96 -1.83 4.58
CA GLU A 52 9.08 -2.77 4.72
C GLU A 52 8.63 -4.12 5.28
N ARG A 53 7.69 -4.11 6.23
CA ARG A 53 7.07 -5.35 6.73
C ARG A 53 6.27 -6.07 5.64
N VAL A 54 5.53 -5.32 4.83
CA VAL A 54 4.77 -5.87 3.69
C VAL A 54 5.68 -6.46 2.64
N ALA A 55 6.85 -5.85 2.38
CA ALA A 55 7.82 -6.36 1.41
C ALA A 55 8.33 -7.77 1.74
N LYS A 56 8.33 -8.14 3.02
CA LYS A 56 8.73 -9.48 3.51
C LYS A 56 7.56 -10.47 3.57
N ASN A 57 6.34 -10.04 3.27
CA ASN A 57 5.13 -10.82 3.43
C ASN A 57 4.73 -11.50 2.10
N LYS A 58 4.68 -12.84 2.10
CA LYS A 58 4.31 -13.65 0.93
C LYS A 58 2.92 -13.34 0.35
N ARG A 59 2.03 -12.71 1.13
CA ARG A 59 0.70 -12.26 0.68
C ARG A 59 0.77 -11.12 -0.35
N TYR A 60 1.85 -10.37 -0.39
CA TYR A 60 2.06 -9.22 -1.28
C TYR A 60 3.26 -9.45 -2.20
N PRO A 61 3.20 -10.47 -3.08
CA PRO A 61 4.31 -10.78 -3.96
C PRO A 61 4.66 -9.59 -4.85
N GLY A 62 5.96 -9.36 -5.03
CA GLY A 62 6.48 -8.26 -5.82
C GLY A 62 6.47 -6.89 -5.13
N PHE A 63 5.94 -6.77 -3.90
CA PHE A 63 6.09 -5.55 -3.12
C PHE A 63 7.55 -5.46 -2.67
N ASN A 64 8.38 -4.72 -3.40
CA ASN A 64 9.84 -4.79 -3.31
C ASN A 64 10.45 -3.41 -2.98
N VAL A 65 11.78 -3.31 -3.12
CA VAL A 65 12.53 -2.06 -2.92
C VAL A 65 12.05 -0.92 -3.83
N GLU A 66 11.66 -1.20 -5.08
CA GLU A 66 11.17 -0.16 -6.01
C GLU A 66 9.85 0.45 -5.54
N ALA A 67 8.98 -0.35 -4.92
CA ALA A 67 7.76 0.15 -4.29
C ALA A 67 8.08 1.03 -3.05
N LEU A 68 9.12 0.68 -2.29
CA LEU A 68 9.55 1.43 -1.11
C LEU A 68 10.18 2.78 -1.44
N LEU A 69 10.78 2.93 -2.63
CA LEU A 69 11.29 4.22 -3.12
C LEU A 69 10.17 5.22 -3.43
N GLN A 70 8.93 4.75 -3.59
CA GLN A 70 7.74 5.58 -3.86
C GLN A 70 6.96 5.95 -2.58
N TRP A 71 7.55 5.69 -1.41
CA TRP A 71 7.00 6.09 -0.12
C TRP A 71 6.99 7.61 0.07
#